data_AF-A0A9P1ADB3-F1
#
_entry.id   AF-A0A9P1ADB3-F1
#
_cell.length_a   1.000
_cell.length_b   1.000
_cell.length_c   1.000
_cell.angle_alpha   90.00
_cell.angle_beta   90.00
_cell.angle_gamma   90.00
#
_symmetry.space_group_name_H-M   'P 1'
#
loop_
_entity.id
_entity.type
_entity.pdbx_description
1 polymer ?
#
loop_
_entity_poly.entity_id
_entity_poly.type
_entity_poly.pdbx_seq_one_letter_code
_entity_poly.pdbx_strand_id
1 'polypeptide(L)'
;MDAVCRLGGDKKVPNQIDEQDLVEGCEYTYVRCYDDTTIVCDSVTLYAETTTATSAIGTATLIDGYAYLTCDKDGTYSWESTKKISQLYCIFVNCQTVNYCDDCNIDAILTANGGDKVVPNQVEEQPLVEGCEQTLVRCYNEDYILCDSTVLYAVTSTGTFAIGSTTETIAYAYLDCGKDGTYYWDTTKGINNVYCIFTGCY
;
A
#
# COMPACT_ATOMS: atom_id res chain seq x y z
N MET A 1 10.31 32.88 -23.77
CA MET A 1 8.97 32.33 -24.07
C MET A 1 9.09 30.88 -23.66
N ASP A 2 8.60 30.56 -22.48
CA ASP A 2 8.67 29.21 -21.94
C ASP A 2 7.62 28.38 -22.65
N ALA A 3 8.05 27.25 -23.21
CA ALA A 3 7.16 26.33 -23.90
C ALA A 3 6.34 25.60 -22.83
N VAL A 4 5.02 25.67 -22.92
CA VAL A 4 4.12 24.90 -22.05
C VAL A 4 3.71 23.65 -22.82
N CYS A 5 4.30 22.51 -22.48
CA CYS A 5 3.89 21.23 -23.04
C CYS A 5 2.55 20.79 -22.41
N ARG A 6 1.59 20.36 -23.24
CA ARG A 6 0.32 19.79 -22.78
C ARG A 6 0.02 18.55 -23.61
N LEU A 7 -0.17 17.40 -22.96
CA LEU A 7 -0.75 16.25 -23.62
C LEU A 7 -2.21 16.57 -23.96
N GLY A 8 -2.60 16.35 -25.22
CA GLY A 8 -3.89 16.77 -25.73
C GLY A 8 -5.05 15.94 -25.17
N GLY A 9 -5.98 16.62 -24.49
CA GLY A 9 -7.44 16.42 -24.48
C GLY A 9 -8.01 14.99 -24.35
N ASP A 10 -8.70 14.77 -23.22
CA ASP A 10 -9.82 13.83 -23.02
C ASP A 10 -9.66 12.41 -23.57
N LYS A 11 -9.18 11.48 -22.73
CA LYS A 11 -9.63 10.06 -22.72
C LYS A 11 -9.22 9.34 -21.42
N LYS A 12 -10.20 9.23 -20.51
CA LYS A 12 -10.45 8.05 -19.64
C LYS A 12 -10.03 6.76 -20.40
N VAL A 13 -9.26 5.76 -19.93
CA VAL A 13 -9.29 4.81 -18.78
C VAL A 13 -8.11 3.80 -19.02
N PRO A 14 -7.58 2.95 -18.11
CA PRO A 14 -7.38 2.97 -16.65
C PRO A 14 -5.88 3.17 -16.29
N ASN A 15 -5.59 3.34 -15.00
CA ASN A 15 -4.25 3.31 -14.38
C ASN A 15 -3.48 4.63 -14.44
N GLN A 16 -3.07 5.06 -13.26
CA GLN A 16 -2.76 6.44 -12.93
C GLN A 16 -1.43 6.86 -13.54
N ILE A 17 -1.43 7.96 -14.28
CA ILE A 17 -0.21 8.66 -14.69
C ILE A 17 -0.01 9.80 -13.69
N ASP A 18 1.08 9.76 -12.93
CA ASP A 18 1.53 10.90 -12.14
C ASP A 18 2.52 11.73 -12.97
N GLU A 19 2.18 13.01 -13.18
CA GLU A 19 3.02 14.01 -13.83
C GLU A 19 3.59 14.94 -12.76
N GLN A 20 4.89 14.83 -12.48
CA GLN A 20 5.58 15.76 -11.59
C GLN A 20 6.48 16.70 -12.40
N ASP A 21 6.16 18.00 -12.32
CA ASP A 21 6.99 19.07 -12.88
C ASP A 21 8.19 19.30 -11.98
N LEU A 22 9.34 18.73 -12.38
CA LEU A 22 10.60 19.00 -11.72
C LEU A 22 11.19 20.29 -12.32
N VAL A 23 10.95 21.40 -11.61
CA VAL A 23 11.56 22.75 -11.77
C VAL A 23 10.80 23.73 -12.70
N GLU A 24 10.68 24.98 -12.22
CA GLU A 24 10.23 26.15 -13.00
C GLU A 24 11.00 26.26 -14.32
N GLY A 25 10.37 25.92 -15.46
CA GLY A 25 10.93 26.15 -16.79
C GLY A 25 10.84 25.02 -17.83
N CYS A 26 10.27 23.84 -17.50
CA CYS A 26 10.07 22.72 -18.42
C CYS A 26 11.38 22.18 -19.06
N GLU A 27 12.25 21.54 -18.27
CA GLU A 27 13.31 20.68 -18.84
C GLU A 27 12.89 19.20 -18.86
N TYR A 28 12.21 18.70 -17.82
CA TYR A 28 11.78 17.30 -17.75
C TYR A 28 10.46 17.12 -16.99
N THR A 29 9.63 16.18 -17.46
CA THR A 29 8.40 15.71 -16.80
C THR A 29 8.55 14.24 -16.48
N TYR A 30 8.34 13.86 -15.22
CA TYR A 30 8.29 12.45 -14.82
C TYR A 30 6.91 11.89 -15.13
N VAL A 31 6.87 10.72 -15.76
CA VAL A 31 5.65 9.98 -16.08
C VAL A 31 5.81 8.57 -15.54
N ARG A 32 4.82 8.12 -14.76
CA ARG A 32 4.78 6.76 -14.22
C ARG A 32 3.46 6.08 -14.52
N CYS A 33 3.50 4.86 -15.03
CA CYS A 33 2.41 3.91 -15.08
C CYS A 33 2.53 2.97 -13.88
N TYR A 34 1.51 2.91 -13.03
CA TYR A 34 1.47 1.94 -11.94
C TYR A 34 0.03 1.48 -11.66
N ASP A 35 -0.08 0.37 -10.94
CA ASP A 35 -1.32 -0.11 -10.35
C ASP A 35 -1.19 0.00 -8.82
N ASP A 36 -2.14 0.64 -8.15
CA ASP A 36 -2.18 0.78 -6.68
C ASP A 36 -2.67 -0.49 -5.96
N THR A 37 -3.05 -1.51 -6.73
CA THR A 37 -3.49 -2.79 -6.20
C THR A 37 -2.33 -3.77 -6.11
N THR A 38 -2.53 -4.88 -5.39
CA THR A 38 -1.53 -5.94 -5.19
C THR A 38 -1.34 -6.80 -6.44
N ILE A 39 -1.30 -6.18 -7.61
CA ILE A 39 -1.14 -6.83 -8.90
C ILE A 39 0.34 -6.80 -9.29
N VAL A 40 0.87 -7.96 -9.64
CA VAL A 40 2.21 -8.09 -10.21
C VAL A 40 2.07 -8.59 -11.64
N CYS A 41 2.79 -7.96 -12.55
CA CYS A 41 2.78 -8.24 -13.98
C CYS A 41 4.11 -8.83 -14.42
N ASP A 42 4.12 -9.59 -15.52
CA ASP A 42 5.38 -9.99 -16.17
C ASP A 42 6.10 -8.75 -16.73
N SER A 43 5.35 -7.73 -17.14
CA SER A 43 5.88 -6.39 -17.43
C SER A 43 4.80 -5.32 -17.38
N VAL A 44 5.20 -4.14 -16.93
CA VAL A 44 4.45 -2.88 -17.08
C VAL A 44 5.28 -1.94 -17.94
N THR A 45 4.81 -1.64 -19.14
CA THR A 45 5.56 -0.83 -20.12
C THR A 45 4.77 0.43 -20.47
N LEU A 46 5.44 1.59 -20.40
CA LEU A 46 4.90 2.86 -20.89
C LEU A 46 5.13 2.95 -22.41
N TYR A 47 4.11 3.33 -23.15
CA TYR A 47 4.16 3.55 -24.59
C TYR A 47 3.88 5.00 -24.91
N ALA A 48 4.61 5.51 -25.90
CA ALA A 48 4.36 6.80 -26.51
C ALA A 48 3.90 6.61 -27.94
N GLU A 49 2.85 7.33 -28.29
CA GLU A 49 2.41 7.49 -29.67
C GLU A 49 2.90 8.83 -30.22
N THR A 50 3.35 8.77 -31.46
CA THR A 50 3.64 9.92 -32.30
C THR A 50 2.72 9.85 -33.52
N THR A 51 2.72 10.88 -34.35
CA THR A 51 1.92 10.90 -35.59
C THR A 51 2.19 9.74 -36.56
N THR A 52 3.34 9.07 -36.43
CA THR A 52 3.80 8.06 -37.39
C THR A 52 4.10 6.70 -36.78
N ALA A 53 4.23 6.61 -35.46
CA ALA A 53 4.71 5.41 -34.80
C ALA A 53 4.30 5.37 -33.33
N THR A 54 4.20 4.14 -32.83
CA THR A 54 4.08 3.83 -31.41
C THR A 54 5.36 3.15 -30.96
N SER A 55 5.87 3.54 -29.80
CA SER A 55 7.12 3.00 -29.26
C SER A 55 7.02 2.82 -27.76
N ALA A 56 7.56 1.71 -27.26
CA ALA A 56 7.80 1.54 -25.83
C ALA A 56 8.84 2.58 -25.41
N ILE A 57 8.60 3.24 -24.28
CA ILE A 57 9.48 4.26 -23.73
C ILE A 57 9.73 4.01 -22.25
N GLY A 58 10.92 4.39 -21.78
CA GLY A 58 11.28 4.32 -20.38
C GLY A 58 11.67 2.94 -19.88
N THR A 59 11.68 2.80 -18.56
CA THR A 59 11.97 1.56 -17.87
C THR A 59 10.67 0.80 -17.62
N ALA A 60 10.67 -0.50 -17.86
CA ALA A 60 9.59 -1.41 -17.50
C ALA A 60 10.02 -2.29 -16.32
N THR A 61 9.16 -2.40 -15.31
CA THR A 61 9.33 -3.31 -14.17
C THR A 61 8.11 -4.23 -14.05
N LEU A 62 8.10 -5.07 -13.02
CA LEU A 62 6.96 -5.96 -12.72
C LEU A 62 5.76 -5.21 -12.12
N ILE A 63 5.98 -4.00 -11.59
CA ILE A 63 4.99 -3.24 -10.81
C ILE A 63 4.70 -1.86 -11.39
N ASP A 64 5.63 -1.30 -12.17
CA ASP A 64 5.47 0.00 -12.80
C ASP A 64 6.30 0.14 -14.09
N GLY A 65 5.97 1.15 -14.87
CA GLY A 65 6.79 1.61 -15.99
C GLY A 65 6.94 3.13 -15.92
N TYR A 66 8.13 3.67 -16.14
CA TYR A 66 8.35 5.11 -16.00
C TYR A 66 9.33 5.69 -17.01
N ALA A 67 9.14 6.96 -17.33
CA ALA A 67 10.02 7.73 -18.21
C ALA A 67 10.15 9.19 -17.74
N TYR A 68 11.28 9.81 -18.07
CA TYR A 68 11.48 11.25 -17.97
C TYR A 68 11.37 11.83 -19.38
N LEU A 69 10.31 12.59 -19.63
CA LEU A 69 10.07 13.23 -20.92
C LEU A 69 10.70 14.61 -20.93
N THR A 70 11.34 14.98 -22.03
CA THR A 70 11.82 16.35 -22.26
C THR A 70 10.71 17.18 -22.88
N CYS A 71 10.45 18.36 -22.34
CA CYS A 71 9.60 19.35 -23.00
C CYS A 71 10.46 20.14 -24.00
N ASP A 72 10.23 19.90 -25.29
CA ASP A 72 10.96 20.58 -26.35
C ASP A 72 10.46 22.04 -26.51
N LYS A 73 11.31 22.90 -27.09
CA LYS A 73 10.98 24.33 -27.31
C LYS A 73 9.75 24.56 -28.19
N ASP A 74 9.33 23.54 -28.94
CA ASP A 74 8.11 23.58 -29.76
C ASP A 74 6.83 23.22 -28.96
N GLY A 75 6.95 22.99 -27.66
CA GLY A 75 5.85 22.64 -26.77
C GLY A 75 5.42 21.18 -26.88
N THR A 76 6.26 20.31 -27.45
CA THR A 76 6.00 18.88 -27.53
C THR A 76 6.87 18.07 -26.57
N TYR A 77 6.37 16.92 -26.13
CA TYR A 77 7.16 15.99 -25.33
C TYR A 77 8.03 15.11 -26.22
N SER A 78 9.22 14.78 -25.74
CA SER A 78 10.09 13.77 -26.34
C SER A 78 10.77 12.87 -25.33
N TRP A 79 11.15 11.68 -25.80
CA TRP A 79 11.94 10.71 -25.07
C TRP A 79 12.94 10.08 -26.02
N GLU A 80 14.24 10.27 -25.76
CA GLU A 80 15.31 9.84 -26.67
C GLU A 80 15.03 10.23 -28.15
N SER A 81 14.94 9.24 -29.04
CA SER A 81 14.61 9.42 -30.47
C SER A 81 13.12 9.60 -30.76
N THR A 82 12.24 9.34 -29.79
CA THR A 82 10.79 9.49 -29.92
C THR A 82 10.44 10.97 -29.71
N LYS A 83 10.18 11.69 -30.80
CA LYS A 83 9.86 13.12 -30.79
C LYS A 83 8.38 13.36 -31.04
N LYS A 84 7.85 14.50 -30.57
CA LYS A 84 6.47 14.92 -30.78
C LYS A 84 5.45 13.90 -30.29
N ILE A 85 5.63 13.47 -29.05
CA ILE A 85 4.72 12.54 -28.36
C ILE A 85 3.34 13.21 -28.24
N SER A 86 2.33 12.55 -28.79
CA SER A 86 0.94 13.02 -28.80
C SER A 86 0.07 12.29 -27.77
N GLN A 87 0.42 11.07 -27.40
CA GLN A 87 -0.32 10.27 -26.43
C GLN A 87 0.62 9.35 -25.65
N LEU A 88 0.26 9.07 -24.40
CA LEU A 88 0.86 8.07 -23.54
C LEU A 88 -0.18 7.05 -23.14
N TYR A 89 0.22 5.79 -23.03
CA TYR A 89 -0.59 4.74 -22.44
C TYR A 89 0.30 3.61 -21.92
N CYS A 90 -0.27 2.76 -21.08
CA CYS A 90 0.46 1.67 -20.43
C CYS A 90 0.00 0.32 -20.98
N ILE A 91 0.92 -0.62 -21.15
CA ILE A 91 0.59 -2.04 -21.38
C ILE A 91 1.06 -2.85 -20.19
N PHE A 92 0.11 -3.57 -19.62
CA PHE A 92 0.24 -4.45 -18.46
C PHE A 92 0.12 -5.90 -18.98
N VAL A 93 1.19 -6.68 -18.90
CA VAL A 93 1.27 -8.04 -19.48
C VAL A 93 1.22 -9.09 -18.37
N ASN A 94 0.34 -10.08 -18.52
CA ASN A 94 0.20 -11.24 -17.62
C ASN A 94 0.12 -10.85 -16.14
N CYS A 95 -0.69 -9.84 -15.86
CA CYS A 95 -0.89 -9.35 -14.52
C CYS A 95 -1.76 -10.32 -13.72
N GLN A 96 -1.27 -10.68 -12.56
CA GLN A 96 -2.00 -11.48 -11.59
C GLN A 96 -2.10 -10.71 -10.29
N THR A 97 -3.27 -10.74 -9.68
CA THR A 97 -3.39 -10.33 -8.29
C THR A 97 -2.57 -11.29 -7.46
N VAL A 98 -1.51 -10.78 -6.85
CA VAL A 98 -0.80 -11.48 -5.81
C VAL A 98 -1.59 -11.29 -4.54
N ASN A 99 -1.89 -12.43 -3.91
CA ASN A 99 -2.61 -12.44 -2.67
C ASN A 99 -1.63 -12.81 -1.56
N TYR A 100 -1.12 -11.81 -0.84
CA TYR A 100 -0.23 -12.03 0.30
C TYR A 100 -0.99 -12.38 1.58
N CYS A 101 -2.24 -12.84 1.46
CA CYS A 101 -3.04 -13.31 2.59
C CYS A 101 -2.35 -14.38 3.43
N ASP A 102 -1.54 -15.23 2.79
CA ASP A 102 -0.79 -16.31 3.45
C ASP A 102 0.56 -15.82 4.06
N ASP A 103 0.94 -14.56 3.83
CA ASP A 103 2.22 -13.99 4.28
C ASP A 103 2.11 -13.29 5.64
N CYS A 104 0.89 -13.04 6.13
CA CYS A 104 0.70 -12.48 7.46
C CYS A 104 1.20 -13.46 8.52
N ASN A 105 2.11 -12.99 9.38
CA ASN A 105 2.66 -13.77 10.47
C ASN A 105 2.30 -13.12 11.81
N ILE A 106 1.32 -13.69 12.51
CA ILE A 106 0.86 -13.15 13.79
C ILE A 106 1.97 -13.16 14.85
N ASP A 107 2.81 -14.19 14.88
CA ASP A 107 3.92 -14.30 15.84
C ASP A 107 4.94 -13.18 15.67
N ALA A 108 5.12 -12.68 14.44
CA ALA A 108 6.02 -11.56 14.17
C ALA A 108 5.55 -10.26 14.87
N ILE A 109 4.24 -10.04 14.99
CA ILE A 109 3.67 -8.84 15.60
C ILE A 109 3.30 -9.00 17.07
N LEU A 110 3.42 -10.20 17.64
CA LEU A 110 3.22 -10.48 19.06
C LEU A 110 4.50 -10.35 19.90
N THR A 111 5.63 -9.95 19.30
CA THR A 111 6.92 -9.90 20.01
C THR A 111 6.90 -8.83 21.12
N ALA A 112 7.02 -9.28 22.39
CA ALA A 112 6.98 -8.44 23.58
C ALA A 112 8.03 -7.31 23.53
N ASN A 113 7.58 -6.06 23.48
CA ASN A 113 8.47 -4.89 23.51
C ASN A 113 8.22 -4.01 24.74
N GLY A 114 8.64 -4.54 25.90
CA GLY A 114 9.08 -3.78 27.07
C GLY A 114 8.01 -3.18 27.99
N GLY A 115 8.13 -3.48 29.29
CA GLY A 115 7.38 -2.83 30.39
C GLY A 115 6.02 -3.48 30.67
N ASP A 116 5.00 -2.66 30.95
CA ASP A 116 3.62 -3.08 31.27
C ASP A 116 2.85 -3.64 30.05
N LYS A 117 3.54 -3.87 28.94
CA LYS A 117 2.97 -4.38 27.69
C LYS A 117 2.98 -5.89 27.73
N VAL A 118 1.79 -6.48 27.85
CA VAL A 118 1.60 -7.92 27.89
C VAL A 118 1.27 -8.40 26.47
N VAL A 119 1.85 -9.53 26.05
CA VAL A 119 1.51 -10.13 24.75
C VAL A 119 0.13 -10.77 24.85
N PRO A 120 -0.74 -10.67 23.81
CA PRO A 120 -1.99 -11.41 23.76
C PRO A 120 -1.84 -12.89 24.13
N ASN A 121 -2.72 -13.37 25.01
CA ASN A 121 -2.68 -14.73 25.59
C ASN A 121 -3.35 -15.78 24.71
N GLN A 122 -4.19 -15.37 23.76
CA GLN A 122 -4.88 -16.29 22.86
C GLN A 122 -4.98 -15.69 21.45
N VAL A 123 -4.70 -16.56 20.48
CA VAL A 123 -4.73 -16.28 19.06
C VAL A 123 -5.54 -17.39 18.40
N GLU A 124 -6.56 -17.03 17.64
CA GLU A 124 -7.35 -17.98 16.86
C GLU A 124 -7.46 -17.51 15.41
N GLU A 125 -7.06 -18.36 14.47
CA GLU A 125 -7.20 -18.09 13.04
C GLU A 125 -8.54 -18.59 12.53
N GLN A 126 -9.20 -17.77 11.73
CA GLN A 126 -10.47 -18.06 11.07
C GLN A 126 -10.34 -17.80 9.57
N PRO A 127 -10.67 -18.78 8.71
CA PRO A 127 -10.60 -18.57 7.27
C PRO A 127 -11.69 -17.60 6.80
N LEU A 128 -11.36 -16.58 6.02
CA LEU A 128 -12.33 -15.73 5.33
C LEU A 128 -12.60 -16.25 3.90
N VAL A 129 -13.79 -15.93 3.39
CA VAL A 129 -14.30 -16.36 2.08
C VAL A 129 -13.46 -15.81 0.90
N GLU A 130 -12.72 -14.73 1.10
CA GLU A 130 -11.92 -14.08 0.05
C GLU A 130 -10.43 -14.52 0.05
N GLY A 131 -10.10 -15.57 0.79
CA GLY A 131 -8.75 -16.16 0.83
C GLY A 131 -7.78 -15.48 1.79
N CYS A 132 -8.22 -14.49 2.57
CA CYS A 132 -7.47 -13.95 3.70
C CYS A 132 -7.87 -14.61 5.01
N GLU A 133 -6.93 -14.71 5.94
CA GLU A 133 -7.23 -15.15 7.29
C GLU A 133 -7.61 -13.95 8.16
N GLN A 134 -8.58 -14.18 9.04
CA GLN A 134 -8.88 -13.29 10.15
C GLN A 134 -8.32 -13.93 11.42
N THR A 135 -7.56 -13.14 12.19
CA THR A 135 -6.94 -13.59 13.42
C THR A 135 -7.60 -12.89 14.61
N LEU A 136 -8.30 -13.66 15.44
CA LEU A 136 -8.78 -13.18 16.73
C LEU A 136 -7.62 -13.14 17.72
N VAL A 137 -7.28 -11.94 18.19
CA VAL A 137 -6.29 -11.71 19.24
C VAL A 137 -6.99 -11.34 20.54
N ARG A 138 -6.55 -11.95 21.64
CA ARG A 138 -7.16 -11.80 22.96
C ARG A 138 -6.14 -11.53 24.04
N CYS A 139 -6.38 -10.49 24.80
CA CYS A 139 -5.78 -10.26 26.10
C CYS A 139 -6.72 -10.85 27.15
N TYR A 140 -6.23 -11.76 27.99
CA TYR A 140 -6.96 -12.12 29.21
C TYR A 140 -6.00 -12.33 30.36
N ASN A 141 -6.42 -11.92 31.55
CA ASN A 141 -5.64 -12.19 32.75
C ASN A 141 -5.80 -13.67 33.16
N GLU A 142 -4.74 -14.47 33.05
CA GLU A 142 -4.74 -15.89 33.39
C GLU A 142 -5.04 -16.16 34.87
N ASP A 143 -4.75 -15.21 35.75
CA ASP A 143 -5.04 -15.31 37.18
C ASP A 143 -6.51 -14.94 37.50
N TYR A 144 -7.31 -14.62 36.48
CA TYR A 144 -8.71 -14.16 36.60
C TYR A 144 -8.89 -12.95 37.53
N ILE A 145 -7.82 -12.18 37.74
CA ILE A 145 -7.84 -10.94 38.53
C ILE A 145 -8.68 -9.90 37.77
N LEU A 146 -9.58 -9.23 38.49
CA LEU A 146 -10.38 -8.16 37.93
C LEU A 146 -9.52 -6.90 37.79
N CYS A 147 -9.61 -6.23 36.65
CA CYS A 147 -8.92 -4.97 36.39
C CYS A 147 -9.94 -3.90 36.04
N ASP A 148 -9.72 -2.66 36.49
CA ASP A 148 -10.54 -1.50 36.12
C ASP A 148 -10.62 -1.31 34.60
N SER A 149 -9.54 -1.63 33.89
CA SER A 149 -9.53 -1.62 32.42
C SER A 149 -8.56 -2.65 31.85
N THR A 150 -9.00 -3.32 30.78
CA THR A 150 -8.13 -4.10 29.89
C THR A 150 -8.23 -3.53 28.49
N VAL A 151 -7.09 -3.17 27.89
CA VAL A 151 -7.03 -2.58 26.55
C VAL A 151 -6.01 -3.29 25.69
N LEU A 152 -6.42 -3.69 24.49
CA LEU A 152 -5.58 -4.21 23.43
C LEU A 152 -5.21 -3.07 22.48
N TYR A 153 -3.92 -2.90 22.23
CA TYR A 153 -3.34 -1.87 21.37
C TYR A 153 -2.69 -2.49 20.15
N ALA A 154 -2.81 -1.79 19.01
CA ALA A 154 -2.00 -2.00 17.82
C ALA A 154 -1.03 -0.83 17.63
N VAL A 155 0.18 -1.13 17.18
CA VAL A 155 1.18 -0.16 16.76
C VAL A 155 1.35 -0.24 15.26
N THR A 156 1.43 0.92 14.63
CA THR A 156 1.75 1.10 13.21
C THR A 156 2.92 2.07 13.09
N SER A 157 3.36 2.36 11.87
CA SER A 157 4.33 3.44 11.62
C SER A 157 3.81 4.84 11.98
N THR A 158 2.48 5.01 12.07
CA THR A 158 1.84 6.31 12.30
C THR A 158 1.42 6.53 13.75
N GLY A 159 1.37 5.50 14.58
CA GLY A 159 1.04 5.65 15.99
C GLY A 159 0.61 4.36 16.69
N THR A 160 -0.03 4.54 17.84
CA THR A 160 -0.56 3.47 18.66
C THR A 160 -2.06 3.68 18.86
N PHE A 161 -2.85 2.65 18.60
CA PHE A 161 -4.31 2.70 18.55
C PHE A 161 -4.90 1.63 19.46
N ALA A 162 -5.91 1.98 20.25
CA ALA A 162 -6.68 0.97 20.97
C ALA A 162 -7.61 0.27 19.98
N ILE A 163 -7.49 -1.05 19.86
CA ILE A 163 -8.23 -1.89 18.90
C ILE A 163 -9.23 -2.82 19.58
N GLY A 164 -9.16 -2.91 20.91
CA GLY A 164 -10.13 -3.61 21.74
C GLY A 164 -10.06 -3.08 23.17
N SER A 165 -11.19 -2.87 23.81
CA SER A 165 -11.22 -2.40 25.21
C SER A 165 -12.43 -2.95 25.95
N THR A 166 -12.24 -3.31 27.20
CA THR A 166 -13.31 -3.70 28.11
C THR A 166 -13.03 -3.18 29.53
N THR A 167 -14.08 -3.08 30.34
CA THR A 167 -14.00 -2.94 31.80
C THR A 167 -14.01 -4.30 32.50
N GLU A 168 -13.76 -5.38 31.76
CA GLU A 168 -13.70 -6.76 32.24
C GLU A 168 -12.28 -7.33 32.10
N THR A 169 -12.15 -8.65 32.33
CA THR A 169 -10.87 -9.38 32.28
C THR A 169 -10.36 -9.66 30.87
N ILE A 170 -11.13 -9.36 29.81
CA ILE A 170 -10.84 -9.79 28.43
C ILE A 170 -11.02 -8.68 27.39
N ALA A 171 -9.93 -8.19 26.80
CA ALA A 171 -9.99 -7.36 25.60
C ALA A 171 -9.66 -8.18 24.36
N TYR A 172 -10.34 -7.95 23.24
CA TYR A 172 -10.11 -8.68 22.01
C TYR A 172 -10.31 -7.82 20.78
N ALA A 173 -9.70 -8.24 19.68
CA ALA A 173 -9.92 -7.67 18.35
C ALA A 173 -9.76 -8.76 17.29
N TYR A 174 -10.41 -8.57 16.15
CA TYR A 174 -10.21 -9.37 14.96
C TYR A 174 -9.28 -8.60 14.03
N LEU A 175 -8.11 -9.15 13.73
CA LEU A 175 -7.17 -8.60 12.77
C LEU A 175 -7.38 -9.29 11.44
N ASP A 176 -7.57 -8.52 10.38
CA ASP A 176 -7.66 -9.07 9.03
C ASP A 176 -6.27 -9.03 8.40
N CYS A 177 -5.85 -10.12 7.76
CA CYS A 177 -4.68 -10.07 6.91
C CYS A 177 -5.01 -9.26 5.65
N GLY A 178 -4.18 -8.28 5.33
CA GLY A 178 -4.27 -7.49 4.12
C GLY A 178 -3.67 -8.22 2.92
N LYS A 179 -4.12 -7.85 1.72
CA LYS A 179 -3.51 -8.33 0.47
C LYS A 179 -2.06 -7.90 0.32
N ASP A 180 -1.57 -6.97 1.14
CA ASP A 180 -0.19 -6.48 1.21
C ASP A 180 0.70 -7.28 2.19
N GLY A 181 0.16 -8.35 2.80
CA GLY A 181 0.88 -9.19 3.76
C GLY A 181 0.99 -8.58 5.15
N THR A 182 0.21 -7.53 5.45
CA THR A 182 0.20 -6.88 6.77
C THR A 182 -1.16 -7.00 7.44
N TYR A 183 -1.18 -7.08 8.77
CA TYR A 183 -2.44 -7.04 9.52
C TYR A 183 -3.03 -5.64 9.56
N TYR A 184 -4.35 -5.58 9.54
CA TYR A 184 -5.11 -4.36 9.80
C TYR A 184 -6.31 -4.62 10.72
N TRP A 185 -6.80 -3.54 11.34
CA TRP A 185 -8.02 -3.51 12.13
C TRP A 185 -8.81 -2.26 11.75
N ASP A 186 -10.00 -2.44 11.17
CA ASP A 186 -10.81 -1.35 10.64
C ASP A 186 -9.98 -0.41 9.72
N THR A 187 -9.74 0.83 10.12
CA THR A 187 -8.94 1.81 9.37
C THR A 187 -7.45 1.82 9.73
N THR A 188 -7.05 1.05 10.75
CA THR A 188 -5.66 0.93 11.24
C THR A 188 -4.91 -0.11 10.43
N LYS A 189 -4.06 0.32 9.49
CA LYS A 189 -3.31 -0.56 8.57
C LYS A 189 -1.83 -0.64 8.94
N GLY A 190 -1.15 -1.69 8.46
CA GLY A 190 0.29 -1.86 8.67
C GLY A 190 0.64 -2.09 10.14
N ILE A 191 -0.16 -2.91 10.81
CA ILE A 191 0.06 -3.27 12.21
C ILE A 191 1.37 -4.07 12.30
N ASN A 192 2.31 -3.58 13.10
CA ASN A 192 3.62 -4.19 13.29
C ASN A 192 3.87 -4.67 14.73
N ASN A 193 2.97 -4.34 15.67
CA ASN A 193 3.00 -4.85 17.03
C ASN A 193 1.59 -4.80 17.64
N VAL A 194 1.24 -5.81 18.44
CA VAL A 194 0.02 -5.85 19.25
C VAL A 194 0.33 -6.24 20.68
N TYR A 195 -0.23 -5.49 21.63
CA TYR A 195 0.00 -5.71 23.06
C TYR A 195 -1.17 -5.26 23.91
N CYS A 196 -1.22 -5.76 25.13
CA CYS A 196 -2.24 -5.52 26.13
C CYS A 196 -1.72 -4.59 27.23
N ILE A 197 -2.61 -3.78 27.81
CA ILE A 197 -2.39 -3.07 29.07
C ILE A 197 -3.56 -3.40 30.00
N PHE A 198 -3.22 -3.78 31.23
CA PHE A 198 -4.16 -4.01 32.33
C PHE A 198 -3.94 -2.94 33.40
N THR A 199 -4.99 -2.26 33.83
CA THR A 199 -4.91 -1.17 34.83
C THR A 199 -5.84 -1.45 36.00
N GLY A 200 -5.38 -1.16 37.23
CA GLY A 200 -6.23 -1.22 38.42
C GLY A 200 -6.67 -2.63 38.77
N CYS A 201 -5.74 -3.59 38.79
CA CYS A 201 -6.04 -5.00 39.05
C CYS A 201 -6.06 -5.34 40.55
N TYR A 202 -7.08 -6.08 41.02
CA TYR A 202 -7.30 -6.39 42.45
C TYR A 202 -7.95 -7.76 42.70
#